data_AF-A0AA38L8K5-F1
#
_entry.id   AF-A0AA38L8K5-F1
#
_cell.length_a   1.000
_cell.length_b   1.000
_cell.length_c   1.000
_cell.angle_alpha   90.00
_cell.angle_beta   90.00
_cell.angle_gamma   90.00
#
_symmetry.space_group_name_H-M   'P 1'
#
loop_
_entity.id
_entity.type
_entity.pdbx_description
1 polymer ?
#
loop_
_entity_poly.entity_id
_entity_poly.type
_entity_poly.pdbx_seq_one_letter_code
_entity_poly.pdbx_strand_id
1 'polypeptide(L)' 'NPDWSKPFIVYTDASDSALGSTLSQKDENGNEHPIYFGSRQMSSAEVNYTVTEKEALVIIFVVK' A
#
# COMPACT_ATOMS: atom_id res chain seq x y z
N ASN A 1 12.31 7.63 -8.96
CA ASN A 1 11.63 7.28 -10.22
C ASN A 1 11.52 5.78 -10.33
N PRO A 2 10.37 5.23 -10.74
CA PRO A 2 10.16 3.79 -10.82
C PRO A 2 10.99 3.15 -11.94
N ASP A 3 11.51 1.95 -11.67
CA ASP A 3 12.19 1.08 -12.62
C ASP A 3 11.32 -0.15 -12.91
N TRP A 4 10.70 -0.17 -14.08
CA TRP A 4 9.78 -1.24 -14.48
C TRP A 4 10.45 -2.59 -14.75
N SER A 5 11.79 -2.65 -14.80
CA SER A 5 12.54 -3.90 -14.93
C SER A 5 12.77 -4.62 -13.60
N LYS A 6 12.50 -3.94 -12.48
CA LYS A 6 12.73 -4.45 -11.12
C LYS A 6 11.42 -4.77 -10.41
N PRO A 7 11.43 -5.75 -9.49
CA PRO A 7 10.25 -6.02 -8.67
C PRO A 7 9.91 -4.81 -7.81
N PHE A 8 8.61 -4.64 -7.58
CA PHE A 8 8.07 -3.68 -6.63
C PHE A 8 7.81 -4.36 -5.29
N ILE A 9 8.05 -3.64 -4.21
CA ILE A 9 7.72 -4.05 -2.86
C ILE A 9 6.59 -3.13 -2.39
N VAL A 10 5.50 -3.74 -1.95
CA VAL A 10 4.33 -3.04 -1.46
C VAL A 10 4.21 -3.29 0.03
N TYR A 11 4.17 -2.20 0.80
CA TYR A 11 3.78 -2.21 2.20
C TYR A 11 2.38 -1.64 2.31
N THR A 12 1.55 -2.30 3.10
CA THR A 12 0.16 -1.92 3.36
C THR A 12 -0.02 -1.74 4.86
N ASP A 13 -0.84 -0.78 5.24
CA ASP A 13 -1.27 -0.58 6.61
C ASP A 13 -2.73 -0.13 6.61
N ALA A 14 -3.52 -0.68 7.54
CA ALA A 14 -4.91 -0.29 7.73
C ALA A 14 -5.10 0.16 9.18
N SER A 15 -5.60 1.38 9.34
CA SER A 15 -6.10 1.88 10.61
C SER A 15 -7.62 1.71 10.68
N ASP A 16 -8.22 2.12 11.80
CA ASP A 16 -9.68 2.04 11.97
C ASP A 16 -10.47 2.83 10.91
N SER A 17 -9.89 3.89 10.34
CA SER A 17 -10.57 4.82 9.44
C SER A 17 -9.84 5.17 8.14
N ALA A 18 -8.60 4.71 7.97
CA ALA A 18 -7.78 5.04 6.81
C ALA A 18 -6.92 3.86 6.35
N LEU A 19 -6.72 3.80 5.04
CA LEU A 19 -5.83 2.91 4.34
C LEU A 19 -4.52 3.64 4.04
N GLY A 20 -3.40 2.97 4.24
CA GLY A 20 -2.06 3.47 3.98
C GLY A 20 -1.24 2.45 3.20
N SER A 21 -0.34 2.96 2.37
CA SER A 21 0.55 2.12 1.57
C SER A 21 1.83 2.83 1.17
N THR A 22 2.89 2.06 1.04
CA THR A 22 4.16 2.51 0.49
C THR A 22 4.61 1.55 -0.59
N LEU A 23 4.94 2.07 -1.76
CA LEU A 23 5.56 1.34 -2.83
C LEU A 23 7.05 1.65 -2.81
N SER A 24 7.88 0.63 -2.82
CA SER A 24 9.34 0.76 -2.81
C SER A 24 9.99 -0.21 -3.79
N GLN A 25 11.25 0.06 -4.12
CA GLN A 25 12.08 -0.78 -4.98
C GLN A 25 13.51 -0.84 -4.46
N LYS A 26 14.19 -1.96 -4.74
CA LYS A 26 15.60 -2.09 -4.40
C LYS A 26 16.50 -1.49 -5.48
N ASP A 27 17.51 -0.74 -5.05
CA ASP A 27 18.59 -0.30 -5.93
C ASP A 27 19.53 -1.46 -6.31
N GLU A 28 20.57 -1.17 -7.10
CA GLU A 28 21.56 -2.17 -7.52
C GLU A 28 22.39 -2.73 -6.36
N ASN A 29 22.47 -2.00 -5.24
CA ASN A 29 23.16 -2.40 -4.03
C ASN A 29 22.22 -3.18 -3.07
N GLY A 30 20.95 -3.38 -3.45
CA GLY A 30 19.94 -4.06 -2.66
C GLY A 30 19.25 -3.19 -1.60
N ASN A 31 19.54 -1.89 -1.54
CA ASN A 31 18.87 -0.98 -0.60
C ASN A 31 17.48 -0.64 -1.09
N GLU A 32 16.51 -0.65 -0.19
CA GLU A 32 15.13 -0.33 -0.52
C GLU A 32 14.89 1.19 -0.49
N HIS A 33 14.27 1.71 -1.55
CA HIS A 33 13.92 3.12 -1.69
C HIS A 33 12.42 3.27 -1.92
N PRO A 34 11.72 4.11 -1.13
CA PRO A 34 10.33 4.42 -1.39
C PRO A 34 10.20 5.23 -2.68
N ILE A 35 9.25 4.84 -3.52
CA ILE A 35 8.96 5.50 -4.80
C ILE A 35 7.59 6.15 -4.84
N TYR A 36 6.65 5.69 -4.01
CA TYR A 36 5.31 6.25 -3.91
C TYR A 36 4.68 5.97 -2.54
N PHE A 37 3.87 6.91 -2.06
CA PHE A 37 3.05 6.78 -0.86
C PHE A 37 1.59 6.98 -1.26
N GLY A 38 0.75 6.00 -0.93
CA GLY A 38 -0.68 6.05 -1.19
C GLY A 38 -1.45 6.00 0.12
N SER A 39 -2.38 6.93 0.32
CA SER A 39 -3.30 6.87 1.45
C SER A 39 -4.69 7.33 1.06
N ARG A 40 -5.69 6.79 1.74
CA ARG A 40 -7.10 7.13 1.51
C ARG A 40 -7.89 6.95 2.79
N GLN A 41 -8.80 7.87 3.09
CA GLN A 41 -9.83 7.61 4.09
C GLN A 41 -10.77 6.51 3.61
N MET A 42 -11.22 5.68 4.55
CA MET A 42 -12.29 4.74 4.33
C MET A 42 -13.62 5.48 4.25
N SER A 43 -14.51 5.02 3.37
CA SER A 43 -15.90 5.46 3.36
C SER A 43 -16.64 4.97 4.60
N SER A 44 -17.80 5.55 4.90
CA SER A 44 -18.62 5.14 6.05
C SER A 44 -19.01 3.65 6.03
N ALA A 45 -19.08 3.03 4.86
CA ALA A 45 -19.31 1.59 4.75
C ALA A 45 -18.04 0.78 5.07
N GLU A 46 -16.90 1.17 4.51
CA GLU A 46 -15.60 0.48 4.66
C GLU A 46 -15.05 0.53 6.09
N VAL A 47 -15.39 1.57 6.87
CA VAL A 47 -15.02 1.65 8.30
C VAL A 47 -15.58 0.48 9.11
N ASN A 48 -16.73 -0.08 8.69
CA ASN A 48 -17.39 -1.20 9.38
C ASN A 48 -16.85 -2.58 8.98
N TYR A 49 -15.88 -2.65 8.06
CA TYR A 49 -15.25 -3.91 7.68
C TYR A 49 -14.45 -4.52 8.83
N THR A 50 -14.36 -5.84 8.83
CA THR A 50 -13.46 -6.57 9.73
C THR A 50 -12.01 -6.21 9.44
N VAL A 51 -11.10 -6.46 10.40
CA VAL A 51 -9.67 -6.23 10.21
C VAL A 51 -9.15 -6.93 8.95
N THR A 52 -9.53 -8.19 8.73
CA THR A 52 -9.13 -8.96 7.54
C THR A 52 -9.62 -8.32 6.23
N GLU A 53 -10.86 -7.82 6.20
CA GLU A 53 -11.41 -7.14 5.03
C GLU A 53 -10.74 -5.78 4.79
N LYS A 54 -10.36 -5.05 5.84
CA LYS A 54 -9.60 -3.81 5.75
C LYS A 54 -8.21 -4.04 5.16
N GLU A 55 -7.50 -5.08 5.62
CA GLU A 55 -6.21 -5.47 5.04
C GLU A 55 -6.33 -5.82 3.55
N ALA A 56 -7.34 -6.62 3.19
CA ALA A 56 -7.61 -6.95 1.79
C ALA A 56 -7.96 -5.71 0.95
N LEU A 57 -8.71 -4.77 1.54
CA LEU A 57 -9.08 -3.51 0.90
C LEU A 57 -7.85 -2.63 0.61
N VAL A 58 -6.86 -2.57 1.52
CA VAL A 58 -5.60 -1.85 1.23
C VAL A 58 -4.91 -2.47 0.03
N ILE A 59 -4.81 -3.79 -0.05
CA ILE A 59 -4.16 -4.47 -1.17
C ILE A 59 -4.86 -4.12 -2.50
N ILE A 60 -6.20 -4.16 -2.52
CA ILE A 60 -6.98 -3.76 -3.71
C ILE A 60 -6.74 -2.29 -4.06
N PHE A 61 -6.71 -1.41 -3.06
CA PHE A 61 -6.45 0.02 -3.27
C PHE A 61 -5.09 0.29 -3.89
N VAL A 62 -4.05 -0.46 -3.51
CA VAL A 62 -2.69 -0.26 -4.03
C VAL A 62 -2.49 -0.85 -5.43
N VAL A 63 -3.19 -1.93 -5.77
CA VAL A 63 -3.03 -2.63 -7.05
C VAL A 63 -3.90 -2.02 -8.16
N LYS A 64 -4.92 -1.23 -7.80
CA LYS A 64 -5.89 -0.65 -8.73
C LYS A 64 -5.43 0.69 -9.31
#